data_AF-A0A8H7H0B4-F1
#
_entry.id   AF-A0A8H7H0B4-F1
#
_cell.length_a   1.000
_cell.length_b   1.000
_cell.length_c   1.000
_cell.angle_alpha   90.00
_cell.angle_beta   90.00
_cell.angle_gamma   90.00
#
_symmetry.space_group_name_H-M   'P 1'
#
loop_
_entity.id
_entity.type
_entity.pdbx_description
1 polymer ?
#
loop_
_entity_poly.entity_id
_entity_poly.type
_entity_poly.pdbx_seq_one_letter_code
_entity_poly.pdbx_strand_id
1 'polypeptide(L)'
;MSCSLESDRHNAIRTLDYMMEVFSLQIFTQPLVACLQSLDYAAPVFRYGCPELPGQPVNIANIMLESSISLQFFVNLDVLQSVTTGNPTYFKYEVPFSLELCERLYLQNNHGSQWHLGFPGPFALLFAWINSLSEIPETAHNSSLVTWVETNLPQIKVSAAESGDPLLRLARTLVQECWRYAVLIYLYMVLCQASPNDPRVIQAQKGFMRLFRGMKPGRYPDAHLSPPVVIAGVATTEERDRETLRRRILGVQEFAKKGTVGNDFMLELEDIWARTRDEGRPAVWSDLRIASFRITGR
;
A
#
# COMPACT_ATOMS: atom_id res chain seq x y z
N MET A 1 -32.71 -21.30 4.62
CA MET A 1 -32.16 -20.06 4.02
C MET A 1 -30.83 -19.65 4.63
N SER A 2 -30.61 -19.79 5.94
CA SER A 2 -29.31 -19.53 6.58
C SER A 2 -28.19 -20.49 6.13
N CYS A 3 -28.48 -21.79 6.04
CA CYS A 3 -27.49 -22.82 5.67
C CYS A 3 -26.96 -22.70 4.23
N SER A 4 -27.76 -22.17 3.28
CA SER A 4 -27.29 -21.93 1.91
C SER A 4 -26.35 -20.72 1.84
N LEU A 5 -26.65 -19.64 2.56
CA LEU A 5 -25.79 -18.44 2.61
C LEU A 5 -24.43 -18.72 3.25
N GLU A 6 -24.39 -19.53 4.31
CA GLU A 6 -23.12 -19.97 4.89
C GLU A 6 -22.32 -20.85 3.93
N SER A 7 -22.97 -21.79 3.23
CA SER A 7 -22.32 -22.60 2.21
C SER A 7 -21.76 -21.74 1.06
N ASP A 8 -22.51 -20.74 0.62
CA ASP A 8 -22.10 -19.83 -0.45
C ASP A 8 -20.89 -18.97 -0.03
N ARG A 9 -20.88 -18.47 1.21
CA ARG A 9 -19.71 -17.77 1.80
C ARG A 9 -18.47 -18.64 1.84
N HIS A 10 -18.60 -19.90 2.28
CA HIS A 10 -17.48 -20.83 2.31
C HIS A 10 -16.94 -21.11 0.90
N ASN A 11 -17.83 -21.26 -0.09
CA ASN A 11 -17.43 -21.45 -1.48
C ASN A 11 -16.74 -20.21 -2.06
N ALA A 12 -17.20 -19.01 -1.72
CA ALA A 12 -16.58 -17.75 -2.12
C ALA A 12 -15.17 -17.62 -1.52
N ILE A 13 -15.00 -17.90 -0.23
CA ILE A 13 -13.67 -17.88 0.42
C ILE A 13 -12.72 -18.88 -0.25
N ARG A 14 -13.16 -20.11 -0.51
CA ARG A 14 -12.34 -21.11 -1.21
C ARG A 14 -11.96 -20.66 -2.62
N THR A 15 -12.89 -20.04 -3.35
CA THR A 15 -12.62 -19.50 -4.68
C THR A 15 -11.57 -18.40 -4.60
N LEU A 16 -11.68 -17.53 -3.59
CA LEU A 16 -10.72 -16.46 -3.36
C LEU A 16 -9.33 -17.02 -3.05
N ASP A 17 -9.21 -18.11 -2.27
CA ASP A 17 -7.93 -18.79 -1.99
C ASP A 17 -7.17 -19.10 -3.30
N TYR A 18 -7.84 -19.73 -4.27
CA TYR A 18 -7.24 -20.04 -5.58
C TYR A 18 -6.85 -18.79 -6.36
N MET A 19 -7.67 -17.74 -6.31
CA MET A 19 -7.37 -16.48 -6.98
C MET A 19 -6.14 -15.80 -6.37
N MET A 20 -5.95 -15.88 -5.05
CA MET A 20 -4.81 -15.26 -4.37
C MET A 20 -3.49 -15.97 -4.69
N GLU A 21 -3.50 -17.31 -4.82
CA GLU A 21 -2.33 -18.06 -5.28
C GLU A 21 -1.88 -17.60 -6.67
N VAL A 22 -2.83 -17.48 -7.61
CA VAL A 22 -2.54 -16.97 -8.96
C VAL A 22 -2.02 -15.53 -8.89
N PHE A 23 -2.66 -14.67 -8.09
CA PHE A 23 -2.27 -13.28 -7.94
C PHE A 23 -0.83 -13.11 -7.43
N SER A 24 -0.42 -13.94 -6.47
CA SER A 24 0.92 -13.90 -5.89
C SER A 24 2.04 -14.12 -6.93
N LEU A 25 1.75 -14.88 -7.99
CA LEU A 25 2.65 -15.07 -9.13
C LEU A 25 2.55 -13.93 -10.14
N GLN A 26 1.35 -13.42 -10.38
CA GLN A 26 1.10 -12.36 -11.35
C GLN A 26 1.86 -11.08 -11.01
N ILE A 27 1.96 -10.70 -9.73
CA ILE A 27 2.61 -9.44 -9.34
C ILE A 27 4.10 -9.35 -9.74
N PHE A 28 4.78 -10.48 -9.93
CA PHE A 28 6.18 -10.52 -10.36
C PHE A 28 6.36 -10.85 -11.84
N THR A 29 5.29 -11.23 -12.55
CA THR A 29 5.39 -11.81 -13.90
C THR A 29 4.50 -11.13 -14.94
N GLN A 30 3.48 -10.39 -14.51
CA GLN A 30 2.47 -9.78 -15.34
C GLN A 30 2.46 -8.25 -15.20
N PRO A 31 1.93 -7.52 -16.20
CA PRO A 31 1.80 -6.07 -16.12
C PRO A 31 0.74 -5.68 -15.08
N LEU A 32 0.82 -4.44 -14.59
CA LEU A 32 -0.09 -3.89 -13.60
C LEU A 32 -1.56 -4.01 -14.02
N VAL A 33 -1.85 -3.77 -15.31
CA VAL A 33 -3.22 -3.91 -15.85
C VAL A 33 -3.81 -5.31 -15.66
N ALA A 34 -3.00 -6.37 -15.78
CA ALA A 34 -3.46 -7.74 -15.59
C ALA A 34 -3.75 -8.03 -14.11
N CYS A 35 -2.93 -7.51 -13.19
CA CYS A 35 -3.20 -7.58 -11.76
C CYS A 35 -4.49 -6.81 -11.39
N LEU A 36 -4.71 -5.62 -11.94
CA LEU A 36 -5.94 -4.87 -11.73
C LEU A 36 -7.17 -5.62 -12.25
N GLN A 37 -7.07 -6.27 -13.42
CA GLN A 37 -8.13 -7.14 -13.94
C GLN A 37 -8.42 -8.33 -13.02
N SER A 38 -7.39 -8.97 -12.47
CA SER A 38 -7.58 -10.05 -11.48
C SER A 38 -8.31 -9.55 -10.24
N LEU A 39 -8.05 -8.31 -9.79
CA LEU A 39 -8.79 -7.69 -8.69
C LEU A 39 -10.25 -7.42 -9.04
N ASP A 40 -10.57 -7.00 -10.27
CA ASP A 40 -11.97 -6.86 -10.70
C ASP A 40 -12.74 -8.18 -10.59
N TYR A 41 -12.13 -9.29 -11.00
CA TYR A 41 -12.75 -10.61 -10.90
C TYR A 41 -12.86 -11.07 -9.44
N ALA A 42 -11.87 -10.74 -8.60
CA ALA A 42 -11.85 -11.14 -7.20
C ALA A 42 -12.82 -10.31 -6.34
N ALA A 43 -13.06 -9.03 -6.69
CA ALA A 43 -13.92 -8.13 -5.92
C ALA A 43 -15.32 -8.69 -5.62
N PRO A 44 -16.12 -9.18 -6.60
CA PRO A 44 -17.43 -9.75 -6.29
C PRO A 44 -17.32 -11.01 -5.41
N VAL A 45 -16.31 -11.85 -5.63
CA VAL A 45 -16.07 -13.07 -4.82
C VAL A 45 -15.72 -12.70 -3.37
N PHE A 46 -14.82 -11.74 -3.20
CA PHE A 46 -14.49 -11.16 -1.90
C PHE A 46 -15.76 -10.66 -1.21
N ARG A 47 -16.60 -9.90 -1.92
CA ARG A 47 -17.83 -9.36 -1.33
C ARG A 47 -18.79 -10.45 -0.85
N TYR A 48 -18.90 -11.55 -1.58
CA TYR A 48 -19.70 -12.70 -1.15
C TYR A 48 -19.11 -13.42 0.08
N GLY A 49 -17.80 -13.36 0.27
CA GLY A 49 -17.12 -13.89 1.46
C GLY A 49 -17.29 -13.01 2.71
N CYS A 50 -17.63 -11.72 2.56
CA CYS A 50 -17.81 -10.80 3.67
C CYS A 50 -19.08 -11.10 4.49
N PRO A 51 -19.06 -10.88 5.81
CA PRO A 51 -20.25 -11.01 6.65
C PRO A 51 -21.28 -9.90 6.40
N GLU A 52 -20.87 -8.71 5.95
CA GLU A 52 -21.73 -7.54 5.74
C GLU A 52 -22.59 -7.63 4.47
N LEU A 53 -23.84 -7.15 4.56
CA LEU A 53 -24.80 -7.14 3.44
C LEU A 53 -24.32 -6.24 2.29
N PRO A 54 -24.51 -6.61 1.00
CA PRO A 54 -24.10 -5.80 -0.16
C PRO A 54 -24.45 -4.31 -0.03
N GLY A 55 -23.50 -3.43 -0.37
CA GLY A 55 -23.65 -1.97 -0.26
C GLY A 55 -23.26 -1.37 1.10
N GLN A 56 -23.16 -2.17 2.16
CA GLN A 56 -22.61 -1.72 3.44
C GLN A 56 -21.08 -1.62 3.38
N PRO A 57 -20.47 -0.66 4.10
CA PRO A 57 -19.02 -0.64 4.31
C PRO A 57 -18.51 -1.99 4.84
N VAL A 58 -17.33 -2.38 4.40
CA VAL A 58 -16.65 -3.59 4.89
C VAL A 58 -15.90 -3.25 6.16
N ASN A 59 -16.12 -3.99 7.25
CA ASN A 59 -15.38 -3.75 8.48
C ASN A 59 -13.99 -4.37 8.37
N ILE A 60 -12.99 -3.52 8.16
CA ILE A 60 -11.62 -3.98 7.93
C ILE A 60 -11.02 -4.66 9.18
N ALA A 61 -11.43 -4.25 10.39
CA ALA A 61 -10.92 -4.81 11.63
C ALA A 61 -11.36 -6.27 11.81
N ASN A 62 -12.64 -6.55 11.53
CA ASN A 62 -13.18 -7.92 11.55
C ASN A 62 -12.46 -8.82 10.54
N ILE A 63 -12.17 -8.30 9.34
CA ILE A 63 -11.42 -9.06 8.34
C ILE A 63 -10.00 -9.36 8.83
N MET A 64 -9.29 -8.34 9.28
CA MET A 64 -7.88 -8.46 9.65
C MET A 64 -7.65 -9.30 10.91
N LEU A 65 -8.62 -9.37 11.82
CA LEU A 65 -8.49 -10.10 13.09
C LEU A 65 -9.11 -11.50 13.09
N GLU A 66 -10.22 -11.69 12.35
CA GLU A 66 -11.12 -12.84 12.57
C GLU A 66 -11.45 -13.61 11.28
N SER A 67 -11.00 -13.14 10.11
CA SER A 67 -11.35 -13.76 8.82
C SER A 67 -10.21 -14.56 8.20
N SER A 68 -10.50 -15.25 7.09
CA SER A 68 -9.53 -16.05 6.35
C SER A 68 -8.39 -15.21 5.76
N ILE A 69 -7.23 -15.86 5.57
CA ILE A 69 -6.03 -15.22 4.98
C ILE A 69 -6.36 -14.58 3.63
N SER A 70 -7.23 -15.18 2.82
CA SER A 70 -7.58 -14.65 1.50
C SER A 70 -8.42 -13.39 1.55
N LEU A 71 -9.32 -13.26 2.54
CA LEU A 71 -10.04 -12.01 2.76
C LEU A 71 -9.07 -10.90 3.20
N GLN A 72 -8.14 -11.22 4.10
CA GLN A 72 -7.09 -10.29 4.51
C GLN A 72 -6.19 -9.88 3.34
N PHE A 73 -5.81 -10.83 2.50
CA PHE A 73 -4.97 -10.58 1.33
C PHE A 73 -5.66 -9.66 0.33
N PHE A 74 -6.95 -9.91 0.03
CA PHE A 74 -7.72 -9.03 -0.85
C PHE A 74 -7.78 -7.60 -0.29
N VAL A 75 -8.10 -7.43 0.99
CA VAL A 75 -8.12 -6.10 1.64
C VAL A 75 -6.78 -5.40 1.50
N ASN A 76 -5.67 -6.10 1.77
CA ASN A 76 -4.34 -5.53 1.64
C ASN A 76 -4.06 -5.11 0.19
N LEU A 77 -4.45 -5.92 -0.80
CA LEU A 77 -4.29 -5.58 -2.22
C LEU A 77 -5.17 -4.41 -2.65
N ASP A 78 -6.40 -4.32 -2.18
CA ASP A 78 -7.31 -3.23 -2.51
C ASP A 78 -6.79 -1.89 -1.96
N VAL A 79 -6.32 -1.89 -0.71
CA VAL A 79 -5.67 -0.72 -0.12
C VAL A 79 -4.37 -0.41 -0.86
N LEU A 80 -3.54 -1.42 -1.15
CA LEU A 80 -2.26 -1.24 -1.81
C LEU A 80 -2.42 -0.66 -3.22
N GLN A 81 -3.34 -1.21 -4.02
CA GLN A 81 -3.60 -0.69 -5.37
C GLN A 81 -4.09 0.75 -5.30
N SER A 82 -4.92 1.10 -4.31
CA SER A 82 -5.41 2.46 -4.16
C SER A 82 -4.25 3.45 -3.93
N VAL A 83 -3.33 3.12 -3.03
CA VAL A 83 -2.19 4.00 -2.69
C VAL A 83 -1.07 3.99 -3.73
N THR A 84 -0.97 2.98 -4.60
CA THR A 84 0.05 2.96 -5.67
C THR A 84 -0.47 3.41 -7.03
N THR A 85 -1.79 3.41 -7.27
CA THR A 85 -2.36 3.86 -8.55
C THR A 85 -3.09 5.19 -8.43
N GLY A 86 -3.39 5.65 -7.21
CA GLY A 86 -4.25 6.82 -6.98
C GLY A 86 -5.73 6.56 -7.30
N ASN A 87 -6.11 5.31 -7.60
CA ASN A 87 -7.50 4.92 -7.76
C ASN A 87 -8.19 4.74 -6.41
N PRO A 88 -9.52 4.86 -6.35
CA PRO A 88 -10.28 4.46 -5.17
C PRO A 88 -10.12 2.96 -4.86
N THR A 89 -10.38 2.58 -3.62
CA THR A 89 -10.58 1.16 -3.27
C THR A 89 -11.84 0.62 -3.94
N TYR A 90 -11.90 -0.70 -4.18
CA TYR A 90 -13.09 -1.38 -4.70
C TYR A 90 -14.26 -1.29 -3.71
N PHE A 91 -13.96 -1.28 -2.41
CA PHE A 91 -14.96 -1.18 -1.36
C PHE A 91 -14.72 0.01 -0.44
N LYS A 92 -15.82 0.55 0.09
CA LYS A 92 -15.75 1.45 1.24
C LYS A 92 -15.43 0.63 2.48
N TYR A 93 -14.41 1.05 3.22
CA TYR A 93 -14.01 0.41 4.46
C TYR A 93 -14.48 1.23 5.66
N GLU A 94 -15.11 0.55 6.62
CA GLU A 94 -15.24 1.06 7.97
C GLU A 94 -13.96 0.72 8.72
N VAL A 95 -13.23 1.75 9.18
CA VAL A 95 -11.93 1.58 9.82
C VAL A 95 -11.97 2.13 11.25
N PRO A 96 -12.26 1.29 12.26
CA PRO A 96 -12.20 1.69 13.66
C PRO A 96 -10.73 1.74 14.12
N PHE A 97 -9.94 2.62 13.51
CA PHE A 97 -8.50 2.70 13.74
C PHE A 97 -8.18 3.04 15.20
N SER A 98 -7.34 2.24 15.83
CA SER A 98 -6.82 2.50 17.17
C SER A 98 -5.46 1.83 17.37
N LEU A 99 -4.67 2.34 18.32
CA LEU A 99 -3.42 1.67 18.71
C LEU A 99 -3.66 0.28 19.30
N GLU A 100 -4.76 0.10 20.02
CA GLU A 100 -5.17 -1.20 20.56
C GLU A 100 -5.43 -2.21 19.44
N LEU A 101 -6.10 -1.79 18.35
CA LEU A 101 -6.31 -2.66 17.18
C LEU A 101 -4.98 -3.04 16.52
N CYS A 102 -4.05 -2.10 16.38
CA CYS A 102 -2.70 -2.38 15.89
C CYS A 102 -1.94 -3.36 16.78
N GLU A 103 -2.06 -3.24 18.11
CA GLU A 103 -1.43 -4.16 19.05
C GLU A 103 -2.04 -5.57 18.96
N ARG A 104 -3.36 -5.68 18.86
CA ARG A 104 -4.04 -6.97 18.64
C ARG A 104 -3.55 -7.66 17.36
N LEU A 105 -3.44 -6.92 16.25
CA LEU A 105 -2.88 -7.44 15.00
C LEU A 105 -1.42 -7.86 15.16
N TYR A 106 -0.61 -7.08 15.87
CA TYR A 106 0.78 -7.45 16.15
C TYR A 106 0.88 -8.78 16.90
N LEU A 107 0.05 -8.98 17.93
CA LEU A 107 0.03 -10.19 18.74
C LEU A 107 -0.42 -11.42 17.93
N GLN A 108 -1.46 -11.30 17.10
CA GLN A 108 -1.89 -12.39 16.22
C GLN A 108 -0.83 -12.74 15.16
N ASN A 109 -0.11 -11.74 14.66
CA ASN A 109 0.86 -11.89 13.58
C ASN A 109 2.26 -12.30 14.03
N ASN A 110 2.47 -12.42 15.34
CA ASN A 110 3.74 -12.88 15.90
C ASN A 110 4.05 -14.35 15.56
N HIS A 111 3.11 -15.07 14.95
CA HIS A 111 3.29 -16.41 14.37
C HIS A 111 3.76 -16.41 12.90
N GLY A 112 4.29 -15.29 12.40
CA GLY A 112 5.16 -15.23 11.21
C GLY A 112 4.49 -15.28 9.83
N SER A 113 3.17 -15.32 9.74
CA SER A 113 2.46 -15.72 8.51
C SER A 113 1.80 -14.61 7.68
N GLN A 114 2.07 -13.32 7.91
CA GLN A 114 1.27 -12.24 7.29
C GLN A 114 2.03 -11.16 6.50
N TRP A 115 3.28 -11.38 6.11
CA TRP A 115 4.00 -10.46 5.20
C TRP A 115 3.67 -10.77 3.74
N HIS A 116 2.45 -10.48 3.34
CA HIS A 116 2.09 -10.58 1.94
C HIS A 116 2.66 -9.37 1.19
N LEU A 117 3.57 -9.63 0.24
CA LEU A 117 4.17 -8.61 -0.64
C LEU A 117 4.97 -7.50 0.06
N GLY A 118 5.29 -7.66 1.34
CA GLY A 118 6.02 -6.66 2.11
C GLY A 118 5.15 -5.55 2.69
N PHE A 119 3.81 -5.66 2.64
CA PHE A 119 2.86 -4.67 3.15
C PHE A 119 2.32 -5.06 4.53
N PRO A 120 2.66 -4.32 5.60
CA PRO A 120 2.17 -4.62 6.95
C PRO A 120 0.68 -4.29 7.17
N GLY A 121 -0.05 -5.23 7.76
CA GLY A 121 -1.48 -5.05 8.09
C GLY A 121 -1.82 -3.77 8.86
N PRO A 122 -1.05 -3.36 9.90
CA PRO A 122 -1.30 -2.09 10.59
C PRO A 122 -1.20 -0.85 9.68
N PHE A 123 -0.33 -0.88 8.66
CA PHE A 123 -0.25 0.21 7.69
C PHE A 123 -1.39 0.14 6.67
N ALA A 124 -1.87 -1.05 6.29
CA ALA A 124 -3.09 -1.18 5.50
C ALA A 124 -4.31 -0.53 6.19
N LEU A 125 -4.48 -0.78 7.49
CA LEU A 125 -5.50 -0.08 8.29
C LEU A 125 -5.32 1.44 8.24
N LEU A 126 -4.09 1.92 8.41
CA LEU A 126 -3.81 3.35 8.46
C LEU A 126 -4.05 4.03 7.10
N PHE A 127 -3.66 3.42 5.99
CA PHE A 127 -3.95 3.92 4.65
C PHE A 127 -5.46 3.92 4.36
N ALA A 128 -6.16 2.83 4.68
CA ALA A 128 -7.61 2.76 4.52
C ALA A 128 -8.33 3.84 5.35
N TRP A 129 -7.84 4.08 6.58
CA TRP A 129 -8.37 5.14 7.43
C TRP A 129 -8.12 6.53 6.84
N ILE A 130 -6.90 6.82 6.37
CA ILE A 130 -6.57 8.08 5.69
C ILE A 130 -7.46 8.29 4.46
N ASN A 131 -7.70 7.24 3.65
CA ASN A 131 -8.62 7.30 2.52
C ASN A 131 -10.03 7.69 2.97
N SER A 132 -10.57 7.02 4.00
CA SER A 132 -11.91 7.32 4.54
C SER A 132 -12.04 8.76 5.04
N LEU A 133 -10.98 9.29 5.66
CA LEU A 133 -10.95 10.68 6.13
C LEU A 133 -10.92 11.65 4.94
N SER A 134 -10.13 11.37 3.91
CA SER A 134 -10.02 12.23 2.73
C SER A 134 -11.32 12.41 1.94
N GLU A 135 -12.30 11.51 2.10
CA GLU A 135 -13.66 11.68 1.56
C GLU A 135 -14.49 12.74 2.31
N ILE A 136 -14.07 13.13 3.52
CA ILE A 136 -14.78 14.07 4.40
C ILE A 136 -14.09 15.44 4.33
N PRO A 137 -14.70 16.46 3.70
CA PRO A 137 -14.05 17.77 3.47
C PRO A 137 -13.52 18.46 4.73
N GLU A 138 -14.19 18.25 5.87
CA GLU A 138 -13.86 18.87 7.16
C GLU A 138 -12.55 18.35 7.78
N THR A 139 -12.08 17.17 7.36
CA THR A 139 -10.90 16.52 7.96
C THR A 139 -9.57 17.02 7.38
N ALA A 140 -9.58 17.58 6.16
CA ALA A 140 -8.37 18.03 5.46
C ALA A 140 -7.59 19.13 6.22
N HIS A 141 -8.28 19.85 7.11
CA HIS A 141 -7.70 20.92 7.93
C HIS A 141 -7.59 20.55 9.43
N ASN A 142 -7.84 19.28 9.78
CA ASN A 142 -7.80 18.84 11.16
C ASN A 142 -6.36 18.60 11.65
N SER A 143 -5.71 19.66 12.10
CA SER A 143 -4.35 19.63 12.65
C SER A 143 -4.19 18.67 13.84
N SER A 144 -5.25 18.47 14.63
CA SER A 144 -5.21 17.54 15.77
C SER A 144 -5.10 16.08 15.33
N LEU A 145 -5.76 15.70 14.23
CA LEU A 145 -5.68 14.37 13.65
C LEU A 145 -4.29 14.10 13.07
N VAL A 146 -3.73 15.07 12.34
CA VAL A 146 -2.38 14.97 11.77
C VAL A 146 -1.34 14.78 12.88
N THR A 147 -1.40 15.63 13.92
CA THR A 147 -0.53 15.53 15.10
C THR A 147 -0.69 14.17 15.79
N TRP A 148 -1.91 13.65 15.85
CA TRP A 148 -2.18 12.33 16.42
C TRP A 148 -1.49 11.24 15.62
N VAL A 149 -1.57 11.24 14.28
CA VAL A 149 -0.87 10.25 13.44
C VAL A 149 0.64 10.36 13.62
N GLU A 150 1.20 11.57 13.58
CA GLU A 150 2.64 11.81 13.77
C GLU A 150 3.15 11.26 15.10
N THR A 151 2.38 11.44 16.18
CA THR A 151 2.73 11.00 17.53
C THR A 151 2.62 9.48 17.71
N ASN A 152 1.63 8.87 17.08
CA ASN A 152 1.28 7.46 17.31
C ASN A 152 1.89 6.50 16.28
N LEU A 153 2.23 6.96 15.07
CA LEU A 153 2.84 6.14 14.02
C LEU A 153 4.16 5.44 14.47
N PRO A 154 5.07 6.09 15.22
CA PRO A 154 6.26 5.42 15.75
C PRO A 154 5.94 4.30 16.75
N GLN A 155 4.78 4.34 17.40
CA GLN A 155 4.36 3.38 18.42
C GLN A 155 3.75 2.10 17.82
N ILE A 156 3.33 2.15 16.55
CA ILE A 156 2.75 1.00 15.86
C ILE A 156 3.82 -0.08 15.70
N LYS A 157 3.64 -1.21 16.39
CA LYS A 157 4.51 -2.38 16.27
C LYS A 157 4.11 -3.20 15.05
N VAL A 158 5.10 -3.63 14.28
CA VAL A 158 4.92 -4.56 13.17
C VAL A 158 5.81 -5.76 13.42
N SER A 159 5.23 -6.96 13.44
CA SER A 159 5.99 -8.19 13.69
C SER A 159 7.08 -8.35 12.64
N ALA A 160 8.35 -8.29 13.05
CA ALA A 160 9.44 -8.83 12.25
C ALA A 160 9.44 -10.33 12.54
N ALA A 161 9.04 -11.15 11.56
CA ALA A 161 9.03 -12.60 11.71
C ALA A 161 10.30 -13.10 12.42
N GLU A 162 10.16 -14.11 13.30
CA GLU A 162 11.25 -14.75 14.04
C GLU A 162 12.26 -15.41 13.08
N SER A 163 13.02 -14.59 12.37
CA SER A 163 14.15 -15.01 11.58
C SER A 163 15.34 -15.11 12.52
N GLY A 164 15.96 -16.28 12.57
CA GLY A 164 17.24 -16.47 13.26
C GLY A 164 18.36 -15.59 12.70
N ASP A 165 18.24 -15.12 11.45
CA ASP A 165 19.23 -14.24 10.81
C ASP A 165 19.06 -12.76 11.23
N PRO A 166 20.05 -12.16 11.93
CA PRO A 166 20.03 -10.75 12.32
C PRO A 166 19.98 -9.77 11.15
N LEU A 167 20.58 -10.10 9.99
CA LEU A 167 20.59 -9.23 8.81
C LEU A 167 19.21 -9.14 8.18
N LEU A 168 18.48 -10.26 8.08
CA LEU A 168 17.10 -10.27 7.61
C LEU A 168 16.17 -9.51 8.54
N ARG A 169 16.37 -9.61 9.86
CA ARG A 169 15.63 -8.82 10.85
C ARG A 169 15.87 -7.32 10.64
N LEU A 170 17.13 -6.91 10.51
CA LEU A 170 17.49 -5.52 10.26
C LEU A 170 16.87 -5.00 8.94
N ALA A 171 16.97 -5.77 7.87
CA ALA A 171 16.38 -5.40 6.57
C ALA A 171 14.86 -5.21 6.68
N ARG A 172 14.15 -6.11 7.37
CA ARG A 172 12.71 -5.97 7.60
C ARG A 172 12.36 -4.74 8.42
N THR A 173 13.11 -4.44 9.48
CA THR A 173 12.92 -3.22 10.26
C THR A 173 13.08 -1.98 9.39
N LEU A 174 14.10 -1.94 8.52
CA LEU A 174 14.30 -0.81 7.61
C LEU A 174 13.17 -0.66 6.59
N VAL A 175 12.60 -1.77 6.09
CA VAL A 175 11.40 -1.75 5.23
C VAL A 175 10.20 -1.17 5.97
N GLN A 176 9.98 -1.56 7.24
CA GLN A 176 8.90 -1.00 8.06
C GLN A 176 9.06 0.50 8.28
N GLU A 177 10.29 0.96 8.55
CA GLU A 177 10.56 2.38 8.70
C GLU A 177 10.33 3.14 7.39
N CYS A 178 10.66 2.56 6.23
CA CYS A 178 10.30 3.15 4.94
C CYS A 178 8.78 3.28 4.76
N TRP A 179 8.00 2.28 5.20
CA TRP A 179 6.55 2.37 5.24
C TRP A 179 6.03 3.49 6.14
N ARG A 180 6.65 3.73 7.31
CA ARG A 180 6.27 4.87 8.17
C ARG A 180 6.44 6.20 7.45
N TYR A 181 7.55 6.40 6.75
CA TYR A 181 7.72 7.61 5.93
C TYR A 181 6.73 7.68 4.77
N ALA A 182 6.42 6.55 4.11
CA ALA A 182 5.41 6.51 3.06
C ALA A 182 4.03 6.90 3.59
N VAL A 183 3.63 6.42 4.77
CA VAL A 183 2.40 6.83 5.46
C VAL A 183 2.38 8.35 5.70
N LEU A 184 3.47 8.94 6.19
CA LEU A 184 3.54 10.38 6.43
C LEU A 184 3.40 11.18 5.13
N ILE A 185 4.10 10.77 4.07
CA ILE A 185 3.98 11.40 2.74
C ILE A 185 2.53 11.33 2.25
N TYR A 186 1.92 10.16 2.34
CA TYR A 186 0.52 9.95 1.94
C TYR A 186 -0.45 10.78 2.77
N LEU A 187 -0.29 10.80 4.10
CA LEU A 187 -1.09 11.64 5.00
C LEU A 187 -1.04 13.11 4.57
N TYR A 188 0.16 13.65 4.35
CA TYR A 188 0.28 15.06 3.98
C TYR A 188 -0.24 15.35 2.58
N MET A 189 0.09 14.53 1.58
CA MET A 189 -0.29 14.81 0.19
C MET A 189 -1.76 14.49 -0.12
N VAL A 190 -2.36 13.51 0.57
CA VAL A 190 -3.74 13.05 0.34
C VAL A 190 -4.71 13.69 1.31
N LEU A 191 -4.46 13.62 2.62
CA LEU A 191 -5.38 14.20 3.59
C LEU A 191 -5.22 15.72 3.66
N CYS A 192 -3.99 16.22 3.80
CA CYS A 192 -3.74 17.66 3.93
C CYS A 192 -3.66 18.39 2.58
N GLN A 193 -3.72 17.67 1.45
CA GLN A 193 -3.52 18.21 0.10
C GLN A 193 -2.23 19.04 -0.04
N ALA A 194 -1.19 18.64 0.71
CA ALA A 194 0.06 19.36 0.77
C ALA A 194 0.89 19.16 -0.50
N SER A 195 1.61 20.23 -0.89
CA SER A 195 2.60 20.14 -1.96
C SER A 195 3.81 19.31 -1.53
N PRO A 196 4.52 18.65 -2.46
CA PRO A 196 5.88 18.14 -2.27
C PRO A 196 6.87 19.15 -1.67
N ASN A 197 6.60 20.44 -1.82
CA ASN A 197 7.41 21.52 -1.25
C ASN A 197 7.02 21.88 0.20
N ASP A 198 5.98 21.28 0.77
CA ASP A 198 5.63 21.44 2.19
C ASP A 198 6.79 20.89 3.05
N PRO A 199 7.26 21.63 4.07
CA PRO A 199 8.37 21.20 4.92
C PRO A 199 8.19 19.80 5.52
N ARG A 200 6.95 19.40 5.83
CA ARG A 200 6.63 18.08 6.39
C ARG A 200 6.81 16.97 5.35
N VAL A 201 6.38 17.22 4.11
CA VAL A 201 6.57 16.29 2.98
C VAL A 201 8.06 16.15 2.65
N ILE A 202 8.79 17.26 2.58
CA ILE A 202 10.25 17.26 2.36
C ILE A 202 10.95 16.46 3.45
N GLN A 203 10.58 16.68 4.72
CA GLN A 203 11.20 15.99 5.84
C GLN A 203 10.93 14.47 5.78
N ALA A 204 9.69 14.07 5.49
CA ALA A 204 9.32 12.67 5.35
C ALA A 204 10.03 12.00 4.16
N GLN A 205 10.08 12.65 2.99
CA GLN A 205 10.77 12.15 1.80
C GLN A 205 12.28 12.02 2.03
N LYS A 206 12.93 13.00 2.68
CA LYS A 206 14.35 12.91 3.04
C LYS A 206 14.62 11.79 4.03
N GLY A 207 13.73 11.61 5.01
CA GLY A 207 13.77 10.50 5.95
C GLY A 207 13.71 9.14 5.24
N PHE A 208 12.78 8.98 4.30
CA PHE A 208 12.67 7.83 3.43
C PHE A 208 13.98 7.60 2.65
N MET A 209 14.48 8.61 1.93
CA MET A 209 15.67 8.48 1.09
C MET A 209 16.93 8.17 1.90
N ARG A 210 17.05 8.68 3.12
CA ARG A 210 18.14 8.35 4.04
C ARG A 210 18.16 6.86 4.37
N LEU A 211 17.01 6.28 4.71
CA LEU A 211 16.90 4.84 4.96
C LEU A 211 17.12 4.03 3.69
N PHE A 212 16.48 4.46 2.60
CA PHE A 212 16.59 3.80 1.30
C PHE A 212 18.05 3.68 0.86
N ARG A 213 18.82 4.77 0.94
CA ARG A 213 20.25 4.79 0.61
C ARG A 213 21.14 4.02 1.59
N GLY A 214 20.74 3.94 2.86
CA GLY A 214 21.46 3.20 3.89
C GLY A 214 21.36 1.68 3.74
N MET A 215 20.34 1.20 3.03
CA MET A 215 20.16 -0.22 2.75
C MET A 215 21.08 -0.69 1.62
N LYS A 216 21.63 -1.90 1.77
CA LYS A 216 22.36 -2.58 0.69
C LYS A 216 21.39 -2.87 -0.47
N PRO A 217 21.70 -2.43 -1.71
CA PRO A 217 20.89 -2.77 -2.88
C PRO A 217 20.84 -4.27 -3.13
N GLY A 218 19.71 -4.75 -3.64
CA GLY A 218 19.51 -6.16 -3.99
C GLY A 218 18.04 -6.54 -3.99
N ARG A 219 17.74 -7.72 -4.56
CA ARG A 219 16.36 -8.25 -4.67
C ARG A 219 15.57 -8.11 -3.38
N TYR A 220 16.19 -8.44 -2.24
CA TYR A 220 15.69 -8.11 -0.91
C TYR A 220 16.66 -7.09 -0.28
N PRO A 221 16.19 -5.91 0.17
CA PRO A 221 14.79 -5.54 0.43
C PRO A 221 14.02 -4.90 -0.74
N ASP A 222 14.64 -4.69 -1.90
CA ASP A 222 14.10 -3.77 -2.93
C ASP A 222 12.77 -4.23 -3.52
N ALA A 223 12.54 -5.53 -3.65
CA ALA A 223 11.26 -6.10 -4.07
C ALA A 223 10.09 -5.68 -3.14
N HIS A 224 10.34 -5.55 -1.84
CA HIS A 224 9.34 -5.15 -0.84
C HIS A 224 9.20 -3.64 -0.67
N LEU A 225 10.09 -2.87 -1.30
CA LEU A 225 10.08 -1.41 -1.25
C LEU A 225 9.41 -0.79 -2.47
N SER A 226 9.01 -1.58 -3.47
CA SER A 226 8.39 -1.05 -4.68
C SER A 226 7.15 -0.19 -4.39
N PRO A 227 6.15 -0.62 -3.59
CA PRO A 227 5.02 0.26 -3.26
C PRO A 227 5.39 1.52 -2.45
N PRO A 228 6.21 1.45 -1.38
CA PRO A 228 6.71 2.65 -0.71
C PRO A 228 7.48 3.60 -1.63
N VAL A 229 8.21 3.07 -2.61
CA VAL A 229 8.93 3.88 -3.61
C VAL A 229 7.97 4.62 -4.53
N VAL A 230 6.82 4.05 -4.89
CA VAL A 230 5.78 4.80 -5.62
C VAL A 230 5.34 6.01 -4.81
N ILE A 231 4.95 5.80 -3.55
CA ILE A 231 4.46 6.88 -2.67
C ILE A 231 5.54 7.96 -2.49
N ALA A 232 6.76 7.57 -2.14
CA ALA A 232 7.87 8.52 -1.96
C ALA A 232 8.30 9.18 -3.27
N GLY A 233 8.18 8.46 -4.39
CA GLY A 233 8.53 8.92 -5.73
C GLY A 233 7.65 10.07 -6.21
N VAL A 234 6.35 10.04 -5.90
CA VAL A 234 5.42 11.16 -6.18
C VAL A 234 5.91 12.46 -5.50
N ALA A 235 6.39 12.36 -4.25
CA ALA A 235 6.93 13.49 -3.50
C ALA A 235 8.38 13.87 -3.88
N THR A 236 9.05 13.10 -4.75
CA THR A 236 10.48 13.30 -5.03
C THR A 236 10.69 14.35 -6.12
N THR A 237 11.31 15.47 -5.74
CA THR A 237 11.61 16.61 -6.63
C THR A 237 13.04 16.58 -7.18
N GLU A 238 13.99 16.09 -6.39
CA GLU A 238 15.42 16.06 -6.72
C GLU A 238 15.76 14.96 -7.74
N GLU A 239 16.37 15.31 -8.87
CA GLU A 239 16.67 14.36 -9.95
C GLU A 239 17.62 13.25 -9.51
N ARG A 240 18.55 13.56 -8.59
CA ARG A 240 19.45 12.55 -7.99
C ARG A 240 18.69 11.50 -7.18
N ASP A 241 17.64 11.92 -6.46
CA ASP A 241 16.81 11.03 -5.68
C ASP A 241 15.97 10.16 -6.61
N ARG A 242 15.36 10.75 -7.66
CA ARG A 242 14.62 10.03 -8.72
C ARG A 242 15.46 8.94 -9.38
N GLU A 243 16.69 9.29 -9.76
CA GLU A 243 17.64 8.35 -10.34
C GLU A 243 18.08 7.24 -9.36
N THR A 244 18.09 7.53 -8.06
CA THR A 244 18.35 6.51 -7.03
C THR A 244 17.18 5.52 -6.94
N LEU A 245 15.94 6.02 -6.92
CA LEU A 245 14.72 5.19 -6.91
C LEU A 245 14.67 4.29 -8.14
N ARG A 246 14.82 4.89 -9.33
CA ARG A 246 14.85 4.20 -10.62
C ARG A 246 15.85 3.05 -10.65
N ARG A 247 17.13 3.32 -10.36
CA ARG A 247 18.18 2.29 -10.41
C ARG A 247 17.94 1.15 -9.44
N ARG A 248 17.38 1.43 -8.26
CA ARG A 248 17.13 0.37 -7.26
C ARG A 248 15.96 -0.51 -7.66
N ILE A 249 14.84 0.08 -8.08
CA ILE A 249 13.67 -0.71 -8.50
C ILE A 249 13.97 -1.50 -9.77
N LEU A 250 14.54 -0.87 -10.80
CA LEU A 250 14.90 -1.56 -12.05
C LEU A 250 16.13 -2.48 -11.90
N GLY A 251 16.85 -2.40 -10.78
CA GLY A 251 17.90 -3.35 -10.41
C GLY A 251 17.36 -4.70 -9.91
N VAL A 252 16.06 -4.77 -9.57
CA VAL A 252 15.37 -6.02 -9.22
C VAL A 252 14.97 -6.73 -10.52
N GLN A 253 15.41 -7.97 -10.70
CA GLN A 253 15.26 -8.70 -11.97
C GLN A 253 13.79 -8.79 -12.44
N GLU A 254 12.86 -9.00 -11.51
CA GLU A 254 11.43 -9.10 -11.78
C GLU A 254 10.81 -7.77 -12.24
N PHE A 255 11.43 -6.65 -11.88
CA PHE A 255 10.95 -5.30 -12.19
C PHE A 255 11.70 -4.66 -13.36
N ALA A 256 12.84 -5.23 -13.75
CA ALA A 256 13.61 -4.78 -14.91
C ALA A 256 12.92 -5.09 -16.24
N LYS A 257 12.08 -6.13 -16.28
CA LYS A 257 11.38 -6.56 -17.48
C LYS A 257 10.17 -5.66 -17.75
N LYS A 258 10.05 -5.15 -18.97
CA LYS A 258 8.86 -4.40 -19.41
C LYS A 258 7.59 -5.25 -19.29
N GLY A 259 6.50 -4.61 -18.87
CA GLY A 259 5.22 -5.28 -18.67
C GLY A 259 5.21 -6.16 -17.41
N THR A 260 5.93 -5.75 -16.37
CA THR A 260 5.75 -6.29 -15.01
C THR A 260 5.33 -5.16 -14.08
N VAL A 261 4.61 -5.48 -13.00
CA VAL A 261 4.09 -4.49 -12.04
C VAL A 261 5.15 -3.49 -11.58
N GLY A 262 6.33 -3.97 -11.15
CA GLY A 262 7.39 -3.07 -10.67
C GLY A 262 7.99 -2.18 -11.77
N ASN A 263 7.97 -2.65 -13.03
CA ASN A 263 8.34 -1.81 -14.17
C ASN A 263 7.29 -0.72 -14.42
N ASP A 264 6.02 -1.11 -14.43
CA ASP A 264 4.88 -0.22 -14.69
C ASP A 264 4.80 0.87 -13.60
N PHE A 265 5.03 0.53 -12.33
CA PHE A 265 5.15 1.51 -11.24
C PHE A 265 6.28 2.53 -11.47
N MET A 266 7.42 2.12 -12.03
CA MET A 266 8.46 3.10 -12.39
C MET A 266 8.07 3.95 -13.59
N LEU A 267 7.36 3.39 -14.57
CA LEU A 267 6.84 4.16 -15.70
C LEU A 267 5.81 5.20 -15.26
N GLU A 268 4.97 4.88 -14.27
CA GLU A 268 4.05 5.83 -13.65
C GLU A 268 4.82 7.01 -13.03
N LEU A 269 5.86 6.73 -12.23
CA LEU A 269 6.69 7.78 -11.65
C LEU A 269 7.40 8.64 -12.70
N GLU A 270 7.93 8.02 -13.76
CA GLU A 270 8.59 8.72 -14.86
C GLU A 270 7.62 9.64 -15.63
N ASP A 271 6.38 9.20 -15.85
CA ASP A 271 5.32 10.04 -16.43
C ASP A 271 5.02 11.24 -15.53
N ILE A 272 4.87 11.05 -14.22
CA ILE A 272 4.65 12.15 -13.26
C ILE A 272 5.80 13.13 -13.29
N TRP A 273 7.05 12.65 -13.20
CA TRP A 273 8.24 13.49 -13.18
C TRP A 273 8.44 14.27 -14.47
N ALA A 274 8.13 13.66 -15.61
CA ALA A 274 8.18 14.33 -16.90
C ALA A 274 7.10 15.41 -17.01
N ARG A 275 5.83 15.06 -16.75
CA ARG A 275 4.72 16.00 -16.83
C ARG A 275 4.87 17.19 -15.91
N THR A 276 5.18 16.95 -14.64
CA THR A 276 5.32 18.03 -13.65
C THR A 276 6.46 18.99 -13.98
N ARG A 277 7.55 18.48 -14.57
CA ARG A 277 8.64 19.30 -15.09
C ARG A 277 8.19 20.13 -16.30
N ASP A 278 7.51 19.52 -17.26
CA ASP A 278 7.07 20.19 -18.49
C ASP A 278 6.01 21.26 -18.19
N GLU A 279 5.15 21.01 -17.20
CA GLU A 279 4.11 21.94 -16.71
C GLU A 279 4.65 22.98 -15.71
N GLY A 280 5.91 22.86 -15.26
CA GLY A 280 6.53 23.79 -14.33
C GLY A 280 5.88 23.86 -12.94
N ARG A 281 5.29 22.75 -12.47
CA ARG A 281 4.57 22.68 -11.19
C ARG A 281 5.00 21.49 -10.33
N PRO A 282 4.80 21.53 -9.01
CA PRO A 282 5.00 20.34 -8.19
C PRO A 282 3.94 19.27 -8.50
N ALA A 283 4.29 18.00 -8.22
CA ALA A 283 3.35 16.89 -8.29
C ALA A 283 2.23 17.05 -7.26
N VAL A 284 1.02 16.64 -7.62
CA VAL A 284 -0.10 16.46 -6.70
C VAL A 284 -0.52 14.99 -6.71
N TRP A 285 -1.24 14.52 -5.69
CA TRP A 285 -1.55 13.09 -5.59
C TRP A 285 -2.36 12.57 -6.79
N SER A 286 -3.26 13.39 -7.34
CA SER A 286 -4.05 13.04 -8.53
C SER A 286 -3.21 12.80 -9.79
N ASP A 287 -1.95 13.25 -9.84
CA ASP A 287 -1.05 12.93 -10.94
C ASP A 287 -0.77 11.43 -11.03
N LEU A 288 -0.78 10.71 -9.91
CA LEU A 288 -0.57 9.26 -9.87
C LEU A 288 -1.68 8.53 -10.61
N ARG A 289 -2.93 8.97 -10.41
CA ARG A 289 -4.09 8.42 -11.12
C ARG A 289 -4.00 8.64 -12.63
N ILE A 290 -3.56 9.82 -13.05
CA ILE A 290 -3.36 10.13 -14.47
C ILE A 290 -2.25 9.26 -15.07
N ALA A 291 -1.16 9.07 -14.33
CA ALA A 291 -0.05 8.22 -14.76
C ALA A 291 -0.50 6.76 -14.88
N SER A 292 -1.20 6.24 -13.88
CA SER A 292 -1.72 4.88 -13.88
C SER A 292 -2.66 4.64 -15.07
N PHE A 293 -3.54 5.60 -15.37
CA PHE A 293 -4.39 5.54 -16.55
C PHE A 293 -3.60 5.49 -17.86
N ARG A 294 -2.51 6.27 -17.97
CA ARG A 294 -1.66 6.26 -19.19
C ARG A 294 -0.90 4.95 -19.38
N ILE A 295 -0.48 4.31 -18.29
CA ILE A 295 0.28 3.06 -18.34
C ILE A 295 -0.63 1.85 -18.53
N THR A 296 -1.77 1.82 -17.83
CA THR A 296 -2.66 0.65 -17.80
C THR A 296 -3.86 0.76 -18.73
N GLY A 297 -4.19 1.97 -19.20
CA GLY A 297 -5.37 2.26 -20.01
C GLY A 297 -6.69 2.32 -19.21
N ARG A 298 -6.63 2.34 -17.88
CA ARG A 298 -7.78 2.33 -16.97
C ARG A 298 -7.49 2.99 -15.62
#